data_AF-A0A9E4SVT1-F1
#
_entry.id   AF-A0A9E4SVT1-F1
#
_cell.length_a   1.000
_cell.length_b   1.000
_cell.length_c   1.000
_cell.angle_alpha   90.00
_cell.angle_beta   90.00
_cell.angle_gamma   90.00
#
_symmetry.space_group_name_H-M   'P 1'
#
loop_
_entity.id
_entity.type
_entity.pdbx_description
1 polymer ?
#
loop_
_entity_poly.entity_id
_entity_poly.type
_entity_poly.pdbx_seq_one_letter_code
_entity_poly.pdbx_strand_id
1 'polypeptide(L)' 'MAIDPICKMDVDTDSPPGGQSEYQGTSYYFCAPGCKVAFDQEPEKYLSGQAEESAQPKRSFFSKLFGRG' A
#
# COMPACT_ATOMS: atom_id res chain seq x y z
N MET A 1 8.46 1.70 -8.84
CA MET A 1 7.19 1.22 -9.43
C MET A 1 6.24 0.78 -8.34
N ALA A 2 4.98 1.19 -8.43
CA ALA A 2 3.90 0.85 -7.51
C ALA A 2 2.64 0.49 -8.32
N ILE A 3 1.69 -0.20 -7.71
CA ILE A 3 0.43 -0.58 -8.36
C ILE A 3 -0.66 0.42 -7.99
N ASP A 4 -1.33 1.00 -8.99
CA ASP A 4 -2.51 1.83 -8.77
C ASP A 4 -3.63 0.99 -8.13
N PRO A 5 -4.11 1.34 -6.93
CA PRO A 5 -5.12 0.54 -6.23
C PRO A 5 -6.48 0.53 -6.94
N ILE A 6 -6.76 1.50 -7.82
CA ILE A 6 -8.01 1.64 -8.58
C ILE A 6 -8.03 0.71 -9.79
N CYS A 7 -7.04 0.85 -10.67
CA CYS A 7 -7.04 0.20 -11.99
C CYS A 7 -6.02 -0.94 -12.13
N LYS A 8 -5.19 -1.16 -11.10
CA LYS A 8 -4.13 -2.19 -11.06
C LYS A 8 -3.06 -2.04 -12.15
N MET A 9 -2.87 -0.82 -12.67
CA MET A 9 -1.76 -0.52 -13.57
C MET A 9 -0.47 -0.27 -12.79
N ASP A 10 0.66 -0.62 -13.40
CA ASP A 10 1.98 -0.21 -12.94
C ASP A 10 2.16 1.30 -13.10
N VAL A 11 2.62 1.94 -12.04
CA VAL A 11 2.87 3.38 -11.95
C VAL A 11 4.33 3.60 -11.62
N ASP A 12 4.96 4.50 -12.39
CA ASP A 12 6.28 5.02 -12.06
C ASP A 12 6.18 5.91 -10.81
N THR A 13 6.92 5.55 -9.77
CA THR A 13 6.92 6.25 -8.48
C THR A 13 7.77 7.52 -8.52
N ASP A 14 8.72 7.62 -9.45
CA ASP A 14 9.59 8.80 -9.59
C ASP A 14 8.86 9.94 -10.29
N SER A 15 7.90 9.61 -11.18
CA SER A 15 7.06 10.59 -11.88
C SER A 15 5.65 10.02 -12.13
N PRO A 16 4.80 9.92 -11.09
CA PRO A 16 3.47 9.35 -11.22
C PRO A 16 2.54 10.28 -12.02
N PRO A 17 2.04 9.85 -13.20
CA PRO A 17 1.19 10.70 -14.05
C PRO A 17 -0.14 11.12 -13.39
N GLY A 18 -0.67 10.30 -12.48
CA GLY A 18 -1.85 10.63 -11.67
C GLY A 18 -1.55 11.29 -10.33
N GLY A 19 -0.27 11.48 -9.99
CA GLY A 19 0.18 11.95 -8.69
C GLY A 19 0.18 10.87 -7.61
N GLN A 20 0.31 11.32 -6.37
CA GLN A 20 0.35 10.48 -5.18
C GLN A 20 -0.62 10.99 -4.12
N SER A 21 -1.05 10.10 -3.22
CA SER A 21 -1.86 10.42 -2.05
C SER A 21 -1.36 9.64 -0.85
N GLU A 22 -1.39 10.25 0.32
CA GLU A 22 -1.00 9.59 1.57
C GLU A 22 -2.25 9.20 2.36
N TYR A 23 -2.38 7.92 2.68
CA TYR A 23 -3.50 7.40 3.46
C TYR A 23 -2.97 6.44 4.52
N GLN A 24 -3.32 6.71 5.79
CA GLN A 24 -2.86 5.93 6.95
C GLN A 24 -1.33 5.75 7.03
N GLY A 25 -0.57 6.77 6.63
CA GLY A 25 0.91 6.73 6.62
C GLY A 25 1.50 5.88 5.50
N THR A 26 0.70 5.45 4.53
CA THR A 26 1.15 4.76 3.31
C THR A 26 0.95 5.67 2.10
N SER A 27 1.99 5.82 1.29
CA SER A 27 1.92 6.59 0.03
C SER A 27 1.42 5.69 -1.11
N TYR A 28 0.34 6.12 -1.76
CA TYR A 28 -0.27 5.48 -2.93
C TYR A 28 0.00 6.32 -4.17
N TYR A 29 0.24 5.65 -5.31
CA TYR A 29 0.60 6.27 -6.58
C TYR A 29 -0.44 5.91 -7.64
N PHE A 30 -0.76 6.85 -8.53
CA PHE A 30 -1.86 6.70 -9.48
C PHE A 30 -1.42 6.87 -10.92
N CYS A 31 -2.02 6.10 -11.83
CA CYS A 31 -1.73 6.16 -13.25
C CYS A 31 -2.35 7.38 -13.93
N ALA A 32 -3.39 7.98 -13.31
CA ALA A 32 -4.11 9.11 -13.85
C ALA A 32 -4.76 9.95 -12.73
N PRO A 33 -4.97 11.27 -12.94
CA PRO A 33 -5.58 12.12 -11.92
C PRO A 33 -6.97 11.65 -11.49
N GLY A 34 -7.74 11.05 -12.41
CA GLY A 34 -9.03 10.46 -12.09
C GLY A 34 -8.96 9.30 -11.09
N CYS A 35 -7.89 8.50 -11.12
CA CYS A 35 -7.68 7.40 -10.16
C CYS A 35 -7.35 7.97 -8.78
N LYS A 36 -6.50 9.00 -8.70
CA LYS A 36 -6.22 9.71 -7.45
C LYS A 36 -7.50 10.30 -6.84
N VAL A 37 -8.30 11.01 -7.64
CA VAL A 37 -9.54 11.64 -7.17
C VAL A 37 -10.57 10.61 -6.70
N ALA A 38 -10.65 9.45 -7.35
CA ALA A 38 -11.51 8.35 -6.90
C ALA A 38 -11.00 7.76 -5.57
N PHE A 39 -9.69 7.53 -5.46
CA PHE A 39 -9.07 7.04 -4.24
C PHE A 39 -9.25 7.99 -3.06
N ASP A 40 -9.07 9.29 -3.24
CA ASP A 40 -9.21 10.30 -2.18
C ASP A 40 -10.65 10.39 -1.65
N GLN A 41 -11.66 10.02 -2.45
CA GLN A 41 -13.06 10.03 -2.04
C GLN A 41 -13.44 8.79 -1.21
N GLU A 42 -12.99 7.60 -1.62
CA GLU A 42 -13.37 6.35 -0.97
C GLU A 42 -12.16 5.39 -0.85
N PRO A 43 -11.09 5.75 -0.13
CA PRO A 43 -9.84 4.96 -0.11
C PRO A 43 -10.07 3.56 0.46
N GLU A 44 -10.90 3.44 1.49
CA GLU A 44 -11.24 2.17 2.14
C GLU A 44 -11.84 1.15 1.17
N LYS A 45 -12.64 1.59 0.19
CA LYS A 45 -13.28 0.72 -0.81
C LYS A 45 -12.28 0.07 -1.75
N TYR A 46 -11.17 0.75 -2.02
CA TYR A 46 -10.10 0.25 -2.90
C TYR A 46 -9.02 -0.51 -2.11
N LEU A 47 -8.97 -0.30 -0.80
CA LEU A 47 -8.05 -0.97 0.12
C LEU A 47 -8.66 -2.16 0.87
N SER A 48 -9.98 -2.31 0.90
CA SER A 48 -10.68 -3.41 1.59
C SER A 48 -10.39 -4.79 1.00
N GLY A 49 -9.67 -4.89 -0.13
CA GLY A 49 -9.11 -6.14 -0.66
C GLY A 49 -7.63 -6.38 -0.37
N GLN A 50 -6.93 -5.46 0.31
CA GLN A 50 -5.47 -5.47 0.51
C GLN A 50 -5.02 -5.09 1.95
N ALA A 51 -5.96 -4.91 2.89
CA ALA A 51 -5.71 -4.29 4.21
C ALA A 51 -5.09 -5.20 5.30
N GLU A 52 -4.33 -6.24 4.98
CA GLU A 52 -3.62 -7.02 6.01
C GLU A 52 -2.08 -6.95 5.93
N GLU A 53 -1.48 -6.33 4.90
CA GLU A 53 -0.03 -6.44 4.69
C GLU A 53 0.60 -5.12 4.19
N SER A 54 0.49 -4.02 4.93
CA SER A 54 1.35 -2.84 4.68
C SER A 54 1.85 -2.13 5.95
N ALA A 55 1.30 -2.44 7.12
CA ALA A 55 1.89 -2.01 8.40
C ALA A 55 2.81 -3.12 8.94
N GLN A 56 4.01 -3.27 8.40
CA GLN A 56 5.01 -4.17 8.99
C GLN A 56 6.33 -3.46 9.23
N PRO A 57 6.87 -3.66 10.44
CA PRO A 57 8.08 -4.44 10.54
C PRO A 57 7.71 -5.87 10.94
N LYS A 58 7.98 -6.83 10.04
CA LYS A 58 8.07 -8.27 10.35
C LYS A 58 9.17 -8.47 11.40
N ARG A 59 8.90 -8.23 12.69
CA ARG A 59 9.78 -8.71 13.77
C ARG A 59 9.46 -10.17 14.02
N SER A 60 10.07 -10.99 13.16
CA SER A 60 10.52 -12.37 13.35
C SER A 60 9.97 -13.10 14.59
N PHE A 61 8.92 -13.89 14.38
CA PHE A 61 8.69 -15.11 15.16
C PHE A 61 9.81 -16.11 14.79
N PHE A 62 10.94 -16.08 15.49
CA PHE A 62 11.88 -17.22 15.47
C PHE A 62 12.23 -17.66 16.88
N SER A 63 11.77 -18.89 17.17
CA SER A 63 12.33 -19.88 18.10
C SER A 63 12.14 -19.69 19.61
N LYS A 64 11.10 -20.37 20.11
CA LYS A 64 11.17 -21.22 21.32
C LYS A 64 12.34 -22.22 21.20
N LEU A 65 12.81 -22.74 22.36
CA LEU A 65 13.81 -23.81 22.60
C LEU A 65 15.26 -23.29 22.55
N PHE A 66 16.07 -23.26 23.62
CA PHE A 66 16.55 -24.34 24.49
C PHE A 66 17.08 -23.80 25.84
N GLY A 67 16.89 -24.55 26.95
CA GLY A 67 17.64 -24.32 28.19
C GLY A 67 17.06 -24.93 29.47
N ARG A 68 16.91 -26.26 29.52
CA ARG A 68 16.85 -27.04 30.78
C ARG A 68 18.22 -26.97 31.47
N GLY A 69 18.26 -26.85 32.80
CA GLY A 69 19.45 -27.13 33.61
C GLY A 69 19.50 -26.31 34.88
#